data_AF-Q567I9-F1
#
_entry.id   AF-Q567I9-F1
#
_cell.length_a   1.000
_cell.length_b   1.000
_cell.length_c   1.000
_cell.angle_alpha   90.00
_cell.angle_beta   90.00
_cell.angle_gamma   90.00
#
_symmetry.space_group_name_H-M   'P 1'
#
loop_
_entity.id
_entity.type
_entity.pdbx_description
1 polymer ?
#
loop_
_entity_poly.entity_id
_entity_poly.type
_entity_poly.pdbx_seq_one_letter_code
_entity_poly.pdbx_strand_id
1 'polypeptide(L)'
;MRRSKYFTPNEVSLHNTINDIWVSYLGKVYDLTPLLEAYKGDVLLKPIIECAGKDISHWFDPKTKDILTHVDPLTGCIKYYTPRGRFIHIPPPCPRTDWANNFGKPWWKDNRYEVGLLSAKTRWIRIINTLTSQEQKLEVCSEESLDEILHRYLFYNSHAASYTWKLSGINLDMSKTLSENGIPEEDEFYCGSPDCNLFSPSICLYFNDDLTEL
;
A
#
# COMPACT_ATOMS: atom_id res chain seq x y z
N MET A 1 -10.11 -1.64 -15.64
CA MET A 1 -9.71 -1.03 -14.35
C MET A 1 -8.20 -0.89 -14.36
N ARG A 2 -7.69 0.35 -14.33
CA ARG A 2 -6.27 0.63 -14.20
C ARG A 2 -5.87 0.22 -12.77
N ARG A 3 -4.81 -0.58 -12.60
CA ARG A 3 -4.33 -0.92 -11.25
C ARG A 3 -3.78 0.35 -10.61
N SER A 4 -4.21 0.66 -9.39
CA SER A 4 -3.62 1.73 -8.58
C SER A 4 -2.14 1.47 -8.42
N LYS A 5 -1.32 2.49 -8.68
CA LYS A 5 0.14 2.38 -8.58
C LYS A 5 0.64 2.55 -7.15
N TYR A 6 -0.09 3.34 -6.37
CA TYR A 6 0.22 3.68 -4.99
C TYR A 6 -0.87 3.14 -4.07
N PHE A 7 -0.44 2.72 -2.88
CA PHE A 7 -1.30 2.19 -1.85
C PHE A 7 -1.02 2.90 -0.53
N THR A 8 -2.07 3.19 0.24
CA THR A 8 -1.93 3.71 1.60
C THR A 8 -1.56 2.59 2.57
N PRO A 9 -0.88 2.89 3.69
CA PRO A 9 -0.63 1.88 4.73
C PRO A 9 -1.93 1.26 5.27
N ASN A 10 -3.00 2.05 5.35
CA ASN A 10 -4.30 1.58 5.78
C ASN A 10 -4.90 0.57 4.77
N GLU A 11 -4.79 0.83 3.47
CA GLU A 11 -5.21 -0.13 2.43
C GLU A 11 -4.47 -1.46 2.56
N VAL A 12 -3.15 -1.41 2.69
CA VAL A 12 -2.34 -2.64 2.89
C VAL A 12 -2.80 -3.39 4.15
N SER A 13 -3.18 -2.67 5.21
CA SER A 13 -3.63 -3.27 6.47
C SER A 13 -4.96 -4.02 6.39
N LEU A 14 -5.81 -3.70 5.40
CA LEU A 14 -7.07 -4.41 5.15
C LEU A 14 -6.82 -5.83 4.62
N HIS A 15 -5.71 -6.05 3.92
CA HIS A 15 -5.29 -7.33 3.36
C HIS A 15 -4.50 -8.15 4.39
N ASN A 16 -5.18 -8.54 5.48
CA ASN A 16 -4.58 -9.23 6.63
C ASN A 16 -5.13 -10.65 6.89
N THR A 17 -5.89 -11.21 5.95
CA THR A 17 -6.56 -12.51 6.13
C THR A 17 -5.77 -13.63 5.46
N ILE A 18 -5.94 -14.88 5.88
CA ILE A 18 -5.20 -16.03 5.31
C ILE A 18 -5.40 -16.15 3.78
N ASN A 19 -6.55 -15.74 3.25
CA ASN A 19 -6.82 -15.82 1.81
C ASN A 19 -6.44 -14.53 1.05
N ASP A 20 -5.95 -13.51 1.75
CA ASP A 20 -5.62 -12.20 1.21
C ASP A 20 -4.58 -11.51 2.11
N ILE A 21 -3.30 -11.77 1.83
CA ILE A 21 -2.16 -11.29 2.63
C ILE A 21 -1.31 -10.37 1.80
N TRP A 22 -1.30 -9.09 2.17
CA TRP A 22 -0.34 -8.14 1.66
C TRP A 22 0.67 -7.77 2.72
N VAL A 23 1.87 -7.44 2.27
CA VAL A 23 2.92 -6.87 3.12
C VAL A 23 3.56 -5.72 2.37
N SER A 24 4.02 -4.71 3.10
CA SER A 24 4.86 -3.67 2.52
C SER A 24 6.30 -3.85 2.97
N TYR A 25 7.26 -3.57 2.10
CA TYR A 25 8.66 -3.39 2.49
C TYR A 25 9.43 -2.56 1.48
N LEU A 26 10.38 -1.77 1.97
CA LEU A 26 11.26 -0.93 1.16
C LEU A 26 10.49 -0.01 0.18
N GLY A 27 9.32 0.51 0.61
CA GLY A 27 8.48 1.40 -0.20
C GLY A 27 7.63 0.69 -1.27
N LYS A 28 7.56 -0.64 -1.25
CA LYS A 28 6.80 -1.45 -2.20
C LYS A 28 5.75 -2.28 -1.48
N VAL A 29 4.68 -2.62 -2.18
CA VAL A 29 3.60 -3.49 -1.69
C VAL A 29 3.64 -4.80 -2.46
N TYR A 30 3.54 -5.89 -1.71
CA TYR A 30 3.60 -7.25 -2.22
C TYR A 30 2.37 -8.05 -1.77
N ASP A 31 1.73 -8.71 -2.73
CA ASP A 31 0.68 -9.68 -2.50
C ASP A 31 1.30 -11.08 -2.36
N LEU A 32 1.28 -11.61 -1.15
CA LEU A 32 1.83 -12.93 -0.82
C LEU A 32 0.77 -14.02 -0.80
N THR A 33 -0.46 -13.74 -1.23
CA THR A 33 -1.54 -14.73 -1.31
C THR A 33 -1.13 -15.96 -2.14
N PRO A 34 -0.51 -15.83 -3.34
CA PRO A 34 -0.09 -16.99 -4.12
C PRO A 34 1.04 -17.78 -3.44
N LEU A 35 1.87 -17.13 -2.61
CA LEU A 35 2.90 -17.80 -1.82
C LEU A 35 2.25 -18.68 -0.73
N LEU A 36 1.19 -18.18 -0.10
CA LEU A 36 0.46 -18.91 0.94
C LEU A 36 -0.27 -20.13 0.37
N GLU A 37 -0.84 -19.99 -0.82
CA GLU A 37 -1.47 -21.10 -1.54
C GLU A 37 -0.46 -22.19 -1.90
N ALA A 38 0.71 -21.81 -2.40
CA ALA A 38 1.77 -22.74 -2.78
C ALA A 38 2.33 -23.55 -1.60
N TYR A 39 2.43 -22.94 -0.42
CA TYR A 39 3.01 -23.55 0.79
C TYR A 39 1.97 -23.83 1.88
N LYS A 40 0.70 -24.02 1.50
CA LYS A 40 -0.41 -24.16 2.45
C LYS A 40 -0.16 -25.25 3.49
N GLY A 41 -0.16 -24.87 4.76
CA GLY A 41 0.07 -25.76 5.90
C GLY A 41 1.53 -25.83 6.37
N ASP A 42 2.47 -25.19 5.68
CA ASP A 42 3.86 -25.09 6.14
C ASP A 42 3.96 -24.18 7.38
N VAL A 43 4.67 -24.66 8.41
CA VAL A 43 4.92 -23.92 9.66
C VAL A 43 5.75 -22.66 9.39
N LEU A 44 6.56 -22.65 8.33
CA LEU A 44 7.37 -21.51 7.91
C LEU A 44 6.56 -20.30 7.43
N LEU A 45 5.24 -20.45 7.22
CA LEU A 45 4.36 -19.34 6.89
C LEU A 45 3.96 -18.50 8.11
N LYS A 46 4.09 -19.03 9.33
CA LYS A 46 3.62 -18.35 10.55
C LYS A 46 4.17 -16.92 10.71
N PRO A 47 5.48 -16.65 10.55
CA PRO A 47 5.99 -15.29 10.71
C PRO A 47 5.43 -14.31 9.67
N ILE A 48 5.14 -14.79 8.46
CA ILE A 48 4.55 -13.98 7.37
C ILE A 48 3.09 -13.67 7.69
N ILE A 49 2.32 -14.67 8.14
CA ILE A 49 0.91 -14.50 8.51
C ILE A 49 0.77 -13.52 9.69
N GLU A 50 1.64 -13.61 10.70
CA GLU A 50 1.63 -12.68 11.85
C GLU A 50 1.92 -11.21 11.45
N CYS A 51 2.62 -11.02 10.34
CA CYS A 51 2.98 -9.73 9.79
C CYS A 51 2.09 -9.30 8.62
N ALA A 52 0.99 -10.03 8.36
CA ALA A 52 0.03 -9.68 7.33
C ALA A 52 -0.53 -8.27 7.57
N GLY A 53 -0.61 -7.47 6.51
CA GLY A 53 -1.07 -6.08 6.53
C GLY A 53 -0.11 -5.09 7.20
N LYS A 54 1.16 -5.47 7.43
CA LYS A 54 2.15 -4.61 8.12
C LYS A 54 3.38 -4.33 7.26
N ASP A 55 4.12 -3.31 7.67
CA ASP A 55 5.43 -3.01 7.11
C ASP A 55 6.53 -3.91 7.71
N ILE A 56 7.12 -4.74 6.86
CA ILE A 56 8.23 -5.64 7.18
C ILE A 56 9.58 -5.09 6.68
N SER A 57 9.67 -3.80 6.35
CA SER A 57 10.92 -3.14 5.98
C SER A 57 12.07 -3.40 6.96
N HIS A 58 11.76 -3.53 8.25
CA HIS A 58 12.74 -3.82 9.31
C HIS A 58 13.40 -5.21 9.20
N TRP A 59 12.93 -6.10 8.34
CA TRP A 59 13.60 -7.38 8.05
C TRP A 59 14.73 -7.25 7.03
N PHE A 60 14.71 -6.19 6.23
CA PHE A 60 15.59 -6.03 5.07
C PHE A 60 16.64 -4.96 5.33
N ASP A 61 17.82 -5.17 4.74
CA ASP A 61 18.82 -4.11 4.61
C ASP A 61 18.47 -3.25 3.39
N PRO A 62 18.24 -1.93 3.57
CA PRO A 62 17.92 -1.02 2.47
C PRO A 62 18.97 -0.99 1.34
N LYS A 63 20.24 -1.27 1.65
CA LYS A 63 21.33 -1.22 0.67
C LYS A 63 21.38 -2.47 -0.20
N THR A 64 21.36 -3.65 0.42
CA THR A 64 21.45 -4.92 -0.31
C THR A 64 20.11 -5.39 -0.86
N LYS A 65 18.99 -4.87 -0.34
CA LYS A 65 17.62 -5.36 -0.61
C LYS A 65 17.44 -6.83 -0.28
N ASP A 66 18.30 -7.35 0.58
CA ASP A 66 18.21 -8.69 1.12
C ASP A 66 17.88 -8.63 2.60
N ILE A 67 17.53 -9.77 3.18
CA ILE A 67 17.23 -9.85 4.60
C ILE A 67 18.49 -9.53 5.40
N LEU A 68 18.32 -8.80 6.51
CA LEU A 68 19.40 -8.47 7.43
C LEU A 68 20.18 -9.72 7.80
N THR A 69 21.50 -9.60 7.94
CA THR A 69 22.37 -10.69 8.35
C THR A 69 23.06 -10.37 9.67
N HIS A 70 23.37 -11.41 10.42
CA HIS A 70 24.16 -11.33 11.65
C HIS A 70 25.18 -12.45 11.69
N VAL A 71 26.23 -12.29 12.50
CA VAL A 71 27.16 -13.37 12.79
C VAL A 71 26.55 -14.22 13.90
N ASP A 72 26.28 -15.49 13.61
CA ASP A 72 25.77 -16.43 14.60
C ASP A 72 26.84 -16.64 15.69
N PRO A 73 26.54 -16.36 16.98
CA PRO A 73 27.51 -16.54 18.06
C PRO A 73 27.97 -17.98 18.24
N LEU A 74 27.17 -18.97 17.84
CA LEU A 74 27.50 -20.39 18.02
C LEU A 74 28.42 -20.92 16.92
N THR A 75 28.16 -20.56 15.66
CA THR A 75 28.91 -21.11 14.51
C THR A 75 29.94 -20.13 13.94
N GLY A 76 29.90 -18.85 14.32
CA GLY A 76 30.73 -17.80 13.72
C GLY A 76 30.41 -17.50 12.25
N CYS A 77 29.33 -18.07 11.71
CA CYS A 77 28.94 -17.92 10.31
C CYS A 77 27.97 -16.75 10.15
N ILE A 78 27.99 -16.09 9.00
CA ILE A 78 26.99 -15.09 8.64
C ILE A 78 25.67 -15.80 8.30
N LYS A 79 24.58 -15.46 8.99
CA LYS A 79 23.24 -16.02 8.79
C LYS A 79 22.20 -14.91 8.72
N TYR A 80 21.06 -15.19 8.08
CA TYR A 80 19.92 -14.28 8.08
C TYR A 80 19.38 -14.05 9.49
N TYR A 81 19.12 -12.79 9.82
CA TYR A 81 18.57 -12.35 11.08
C TYR A 81 17.05 -12.52 11.06
N THR A 82 16.57 -13.60 11.68
CA THR A 82 15.14 -13.96 11.72
C THR A 82 14.66 -14.12 13.17
N PRO A 83 14.50 -13.02 13.94
CA PRO A 83 14.18 -13.07 15.37
C PRO A 83 12.80 -13.65 15.67
N ARG A 84 11.85 -13.53 14.74
CA ARG A 84 10.49 -14.11 14.82
C ARG A 84 10.44 -15.57 14.39
N GLY A 85 11.58 -16.17 14.05
CA GLY A 85 11.68 -17.51 13.51
C GLY A 85 11.86 -17.53 12.00
N ARG A 86 12.27 -18.71 11.50
CA ARG A 86 12.53 -18.94 10.09
C ARG A 86 11.23 -18.89 9.29
N PHE A 87 11.25 -18.22 8.14
CA PHE A 87 10.15 -18.20 7.18
C PHE A 87 10.55 -18.82 5.82
N ILE A 88 9.61 -18.87 4.88
CA ILE A 88 9.77 -19.50 3.56
C ILE A 88 10.98 -18.94 2.81
N HIS A 89 11.68 -19.82 2.09
CA HIS A 89 12.92 -19.57 1.32
C HIS A 89 14.17 -19.21 2.15
N ILE A 90 14.08 -19.08 3.48
CA ILE A 90 15.26 -18.93 4.34
C ILE A 90 15.93 -20.29 4.57
N PRO A 91 17.26 -20.42 4.35
CA PRO A 91 17.98 -21.65 4.61
C PRO A 91 17.99 -22.00 6.11
N PRO A 92 18.04 -23.30 6.48
CA PRO A 92 18.24 -23.71 7.86
C PRO A 92 19.58 -23.22 8.41
N PRO A 93 19.68 -23.01 9.74
CA PRO A 93 20.93 -22.56 10.37
C PRO A 93 22.05 -23.62 10.33
N CYS A 94 21.71 -24.89 10.12
CA CYS A 94 22.61 -26.02 9.99
C CYS A 94 22.28 -26.77 8.69
N PRO A 95 23.24 -27.49 8.08
CA PRO A 95 22.95 -28.27 6.88
C PRO A 95 21.88 -29.32 7.18
N ARG A 96 20.85 -29.41 6.33
CA ARG A 96 19.80 -30.42 6.41
C ARG A 96 19.43 -30.92 5.02
N THR A 97 19.05 -32.19 4.92
CA THR A 97 18.66 -32.86 3.67
C THR A 97 17.20 -32.59 3.28
N ASP A 98 16.38 -32.10 4.22
CA ASP A 98 14.95 -31.81 4.02
C ASP A 98 14.69 -30.48 3.30
N TRP A 99 15.72 -29.65 3.11
CA TRP A 99 15.57 -28.31 2.55
C TRP A 99 16.04 -28.27 1.09
N ALA A 100 15.08 -28.09 0.18
CA ALA A 100 15.36 -27.91 -1.25
C ALA A 100 15.61 -26.43 -1.60
N ASN A 101 16.64 -26.16 -2.39
CA ASN A 101 17.00 -24.84 -2.91
C ASN A 101 16.58 -24.63 -4.39
N ASN A 102 15.66 -25.45 -4.89
CA ASN A 102 15.22 -25.46 -6.29
C ASN A 102 14.05 -24.49 -6.59
N PHE A 103 13.67 -23.63 -5.64
CA PHE A 103 12.62 -22.61 -5.82
C PHE A 103 13.05 -21.41 -6.68
N GLY A 104 14.33 -21.34 -7.07
CA GLY A 104 14.86 -20.27 -7.91
C GLY A 104 15.10 -18.99 -7.09
N LYS A 105 14.31 -17.94 -7.33
CA LYS A 105 14.44 -16.68 -6.59
C LYS A 105 13.62 -16.75 -5.30
N PRO A 106 14.16 -16.27 -4.16
CA PRO A 106 13.35 -16.14 -2.96
C PRO A 106 12.22 -15.13 -3.20
N TRP A 107 11.15 -15.22 -2.40
CA TRP A 107 9.91 -14.50 -2.69
C TRP A 107 10.11 -12.99 -2.59
N TRP A 108 10.98 -12.54 -1.68
CA TRP A 108 11.29 -11.12 -1.50
C TRP A 108 12.06 -10.49 -2.67
N LYS A 109 12.67 -11.32 -3.53
CA LYS A 109 13.37 -10.89 -4.76
C LYS A 109 12.57 -11.18 -6.03
N ASP A 110 11.38 -11.77 -5.90
CA ASP A 110 10.54 -12.09 -7.05
C ASP A 110 9.52 -10.96 -7.29
N ASN A 111 9.63 -10.30 -8.44
CA ASN A 111 8.74 -9.21 -8.83
C ASN A 111 7.31 -9.68 -9.14
N ARG A 112 7.07 -11.00 -9.23
CA ARG A 112 5.72 -11.55 -9.46
C ARG A 112 4.72 -11.20 -8.36
N TYR A 113 5.21 -11.02 -7.14
CA TYR A 113 4.39 -10.67 -5.99
C TYR A 113 4.18 -9.15 -5.85
N GLU A 114 4.90 -8.32 -6.61
CA GLU A 114 4.82 -6.86 -6.51
C GLU A 114 3.51 -6.35 -7.11
N VAL A 115 2.68 -5.66 -6.31
CA VAL A 115 1.41 -5.07 -6.76
C VAL A 115 1.51 -3.57 -7.03
N GLY A 116 2.41 -2.87 -6.34
CA GLY A 116 2.65 -1.44 -6.51
C GLY A 116 3.58 -0.87 -5.45
N LEU A 117 3.48 0.44 -5.24
CA LEU A 117 4.31 1.22 -4.34
C LEU A 117 3.53 1.60 -3.08
N LEU A 118 4.20 1.60 -1.94
CA LEU A 118 3.66 2.17 -0.71
C LEU A 118 3.87 3.69 -0.78
N SER A 119 2.82 4.46 -0.53
CA SER A 119 2.94 5.93 -0.49
C SER A 119 3.88 6.37 0.63
N ALA A 120 4.73 7.35 0.36
CA ALA A 120 5.61 7.92 1.38
C ALA A 120 4.83 8.80 2.36
N LYS A 121 3.77 9.47 1.88
CA LYS A 121 2.91 10.36 2.66
C LYS A 121 1.46 10.23 2.22
N THR A 122 0.59 9.95 3.19
CA THR A 122 -0.85 9.97 2.98
C THR A 122 -1.45 11.27 3.53
N ARG A 123 -2.59 11.66 2.97
CA ARG A 123 -3.37 12.80 3.45
C ARG A 123 -4.85 12.51 3.32
N TRP A 124 -5.65 13.19 4.12
CA TRP A 124 -7.10 13.11 4.06
C TRP A 124 -7.66 14.21 3.18
N ILE A 125 -8.61 13.86 2.33
CA ILE A 125 -9.38 14.81 1.52
C ILE A 125 -10.87 14.58 1.74
N ARG A 126 -11.65 15.64 1.58
CA ARG A 126 -13.12 15.58 1.61
C ARG A 126 -13.64 15.80 0.20
N ILE A 127 -14.44 14.87 -0.30
CA ILE A 127 -15.12 15.00 -1.58
C ILE A 127 -16.59 15.26 -1.30
N ILE A 128 -17.07 16.42 -1.75
CA ILE A 128 -18.44 16.88 -1.51
C ILE A 128 -19.18 16.90 -2.84
N ASN A 129 -20.19 16.06 -2.99
CA ASN A 129 -21.11 16.14 -4.12
C ASN A 129 -22.07 17.30 -3.89
N THR A 130 -21.95 18.37 -4.69
CA THR A 130 -22.76 19.58 -4.50
C THR A 130 -24.23 19.39 -4.90
N LEU A 131 -24.54 18.38 -5.72
CA LEU A 131 -25.90 18.07 -6.15
C LEU A 131 -26.67 17.31 -5.04
N THR A 132 -26.04 16.30 -4.43
CA THR A 132 -26.68 15.44 -3.42
C THR A 132 -26.38 15.85 -1.98
N SER A 133 -25.47 16.82 -1.78
CA SER A 133 -24.92 17.22 -0.47
C SER A 133 -24.24 16.08 0.30
N GLN A 134 -23.84 15.00 -0.38
CA GLN A 134 -23.10 13.90 0.23
C GLN A 134 -21.62 14.25 0.36
N GLU A 135 -21.06 13.98 1.53
CA GLU A 135 -19.64 14.15 1.82
C GLU A 135 -18.99 12.80 2.06
N GLN A 136 -17.83 12.56 1.44
CA GLN A 136 -17.01 11.39 1.68
C GLN A 136 -15.58 11.79 2.00
N LYS A 137 -15.02 11.18 3.05
CA LYS A 137 -13.62 11.36 3.44
C LYS A 137 -12.80 10.22 2.84
N LEU A 138 -11.77 10.57 2.07
CA LEU A 138 -10.84 9.60 1.51
C LEU A 138 -9.43 9.86 2.03
N GLU A 139 -8.73 8.78 2.38
CA GLU A 139 -7.28 8.79 2.52
C GLU A 139 -6.67 8.57 1.14
N VAL A 140 -5.78 9.47 0.73
CA VAL A 140 -5.13 9.46 -0.59
C VAL A 140 -3.63 9.56 -0.47
N CYS A 141 -2.92 9.04 -1.46
CA CYS A 141 -1.48 9.16 -1.52
C CYS A 141 -1.10 10.55 -2.04
N SER A 142 -0.01 11.13 -1.55
CA SER A 142 0.48 12.43 -2.02
C SER A 142 0.88 12.41 -3.50
N GLU A 143 1.40 11.26 -3.96
CA GLU A 143 1.94 11.00 -5.29
C GLU A 143 0.88 10.66 -6.35
N GLU A 144 -0.36 10.42 -5.94
CA GLU A 144 -1.45 10.06 -6.86
C GLU A 144 -1.95 11.28 -7.65
N SER A 145 -2.28 11.05 -8.92
CA SER A 145 -3.01 12.04 -9.72
C SER A 145 -4.47 12.09 -9.30
N LEU A 146 -5.16 13.19 -9.62
CA LEU A 146 -6.60 13.29 -9.41
C LEU A 146 -7.40 12.22 -10.16
N ASP A 147 -6.92 11.75 -11.32
CA ASP A 147 -7.48 10.59 -12.02
C ASP A 147 -7.44 9.33 -11.14
N GLU A 148 -6.32 9.05 -10.47
CA GLU A 148 -6.20 7.89 -9.55
C GLU A 148 -7.11 8.07 -8.31
N ILE A 149 -7.24 9.30 -7.80
CA ILE A 149 -8.17 9.63 -6.71
C ILE A 149 -9.63 9.45 -7.14
N LEU A 150 -10.00 9.85 -8.37
CA LEU A 150 -11.32 9.59 -8.94
C LEU A 150 -11.63 8.10 -8.93
N HIS A 151 -10.68 7.25 -9.34
CA HIS A 151 -10.88 5.79 -9.33
C HIS A 151 -11.19 5.25 -7.92
N ARG A 152 -10.58 5.80 -6.87
CA ARG A 152 -10.91 5.47 -5.47
C ARG A 152 -12.34 5.90 -5.11
N TYR A 153 -12.76 7.08 -5.58
CA TYR A 153 -14.09 7.63 -5.31
C TYR A 153 -15.23 6.95 -6.10
N LEU A 154 -14.94 6.32 -7.25
CA LEU A 154 -15.96 5.66 -8.08
C LEU A 154 -16.76 4.58 -7.33
N PHE A 155 -16.23 4.02 -6.24
CA PHE A 155 -16.98 3.10 -5.37
C PHE A 155 -18.21 3.76 -4.71
N TYR A 156 -18.13 5.07 -4.42
CA TYR A 156 -19.21 5.83 -3.79
C TYR A 156 -20.15 6.46 -4.83
N ASN A 157 -19.62 6.83 -6.00
CA ASN A 157 -20.40 7.37 -7.11
C ASN A 157 -19.80 6.88 -8.44
N SER A 158 -20.48 5.90 -9.06
CA SER A 158 -20.07 5.29 -10.33
C SER A 158 -20.00 6.29 -11.49
N HIS A 159 -20.74 7.40 -11.41
CA HIS A 159 -20.79 8.43 -12.43
C HIS A 159 -19.84 9.61 -12.13
N ALA A 160 -19.00 9.55 -11.09
CA ALA A 160 -18.13 10.67 -10.72
C ALA A 160 -17.15 11.10 -11.82
N ALA A 161 -16.94 10.27 -12.84
CA ALA A 161 -16.11 10.60 -14.00
C ALA A 161 -16.72 11.69 -14.90
N SER A 162 -18.04 11.84 -14.92
CA SER A 162 -18.70 12.92 -15.67
C SER A 162 -18.71 14.26 -14.92
N TYR A 163 -18.44 14.25 -13.61
CA TYR A 163 -18.50 15.44 -12.78
C TYR A 163 -17.27 16.33 -12.99
N THR A 164 -17.44 17.65 -12.84
CA THR A 164 -16.33 18.59 -12.77
C THR A 164 -15.82 18.71 -11.34
N TRP A 165 -14.54 18.41 -11.12
CA TRP A 165 -13.86 18.51 -9.83
C TRP A 165 -13.31 19.92 -9.63
N LYS A 166 -13.68 20.59 -8.55
CA LYS A 166 -13.23 21.96 -8.23
C LYS A 166 -12.76 22.10 -6.80
N LEU A 167 -11.73 22.91 -6.60
CA LEU A 167 -11.34 23.41 -5.27
C LEU A 167 -11.50 24.93 -5.25
N SER A 168 -12.25 25.46 -4.28
CA SER A 168 -12.45 26.90 -4.12
C SER A 168 -12.88 27.63 -5.40
N GLY A 169 -13.69 26.96 -6.24
CA GLY A 169 -14.20 27.49 -7.51
C GLY A 169 -13.28 27.29 -8.73
N ILE A 170 -12.04 26.83 -8.54
CA ILE A 170 -11.08 26.57 -9.62
C ILE A 170 -11.23 25.11 -10.08
N ASN A 171 -11.34 24.92 -11.39
CA ASN A 171 -11.35 23.58 -11.98
C ASN A 171 -9.99 22.91 -11.80
N LEU A 172 -10.00 21.70 -11.27
CA LEU A 172 -8.79 20.91 -11.07
C LEU A 172 -8.43 20.13 -12.34
N ASP A 173 -7.14 19.97 -12.58
CA ASP A 173 -6.60 19.17 -13.67
C ASP A 173 -6.43 17.71 -13.22
N MET A 174 -7.21 16.80 -13.82
CA MET A 174 -7.25 15.38 -13.44
C MET A 174 -5.91 14.66 -13.69
N SER A 175 -5.07 15.18 -14.59
CA SER A 175 -3.77 14.58 -14.88
C SER A 175 -2.70 14.88 -13.83
N LYS A 176 -2.94 15.87 -12.97
CA LYS A 176 -2.01 16.39 -11.98
C LYS A 176 -2.29 15.85 -10.58
N THR A 177 -1.26 15.84 -9.74
CA THR A 177 -1.40 15.58 -8.30
C THR A 177 -2.11 16.73 -7.60
N LEU A 178 -2.55 16.55 -6.35
CA LEU A 178 -3.18 17.67 -5.64
C LEU A 178 -2.16 18.80 -5.37
N SER A 179 -0.88 18.47 -5.14
CA SER A 179 0.19 19.47 -4.93
C SER A 179 0.40 20.33 -6.18
N GLU A 180 0.45 19.69 -7.35
CA GLU A 180 0.55 20.38 -8.65
C GLU A 180 -0.69 21.20 -9.00
N ASN A 181 -1.85 20.85 -8.47
CA ASN A 181 -3.08 21.65 -8.55
C ASN A 181 -3.12 22.81 -7.53
N GLY A 182 -2.03 23.04 -6.79
CA GLY A 182 -1.92 24.13 -5.82
C GLY A 182 -2.56 23.85 -4.46
N ILE A 183 -2.84 22.58 -4.16
CA ILE A 183 -3.37 22.14 -2.86
C ILE A 183 -2.17 21.85 -1.96
N PRO A 184 -1.88 22.69 -0.96
CA PRO A 184 -0.71 22.51 -0.12
C PRO A 184 -0.78 21.19 0.64
N GLU A 185 0.37 20.59 0.88
CA GLU A 185 0.49 19.48 1.82
C GLU A 185 0.26 20.02 3.24
N GLU A 186 -0.49 19.28 4.06
CA GLU A 186 -0.63 19.61 5.48
C GLU A 186 0.73 19.43 6.15
N ASP A 187 1.12 20.37 7.01
CA ASP A 187 2.34 20.23 7.80
C ASP A 187 2.25 18.96 8.66
N GLU A 188 3.30 18.13 8.63
CA GLU A 188 3.40 16.86 9.40
C GLU A 188 3.06 17.03 10.89
N PHE A 189 3.21 18.27 11.40
CA PHE A 189 2.84 18.65 12.76
C PHE A 189 1.38 18.36 13.12
N TYR A 190 0.47 18.38 12.16
CA TYR A 190 -0.95 18.18 12.44
C TYR A 190 -1.36 16.71 12.41
N CYS A 191 -0.64 15.82 11.71
CA CYS A 191 -0.98 14.42 11.43
C CYS A 191 -1.29 13.51 12.64
N GLY A 192 -1.07 13.97 13.88
CA GLY A 192 -1.44 13.27 15.11
C GLY A 192 -2.52 13.95 15.97
N SER A 193 -3.01 15.11 15.55
CA SER A 193 -4.02 15.88 16.29
C SER A 193 -5.44 15.42 15.91
N PRO A 194 -6.40 15.39 16.85
CA PRO A 194 -7.82 15.16 16.52
C PRO A 194 -8.36 16.16 15.49
N ASP A 195 -7.72 17.33 15.41
CA ASP A 195 -8.07 18.45 14.55
C ASP A 195 -7.64 18.28 13.09
N CYS A 196 -6.88 17.23 12.73
CA CYS A 196 -6.59 16.90 11.33
C CYS A 196 -7.85 16.84 10.46
N ASN A 197 -8.97 16.40 11.05
CA ASN A 197 -10.26 16.33 10.38
C ASN A 197 -10.86 17.69 10.02
N LEU A 198 -10.45 18.77 10.69
CA LEU A 198 -11.03 20.10 10.53
C LEU A 198 -10.40 20.85 9.35
N PHE A 199 -9.15 20.52 9.00
CA PHE A 199 -8.38 21.25 8.00
C PHE A 199 -8.21 20.50 6.66
N SER A 200 -8.79 19.30 6.55
CA SER A 200 -8.72 18.52 5.31
C SER A 200 -9.32 19.30 4.13
N PRO A 201 -8.60 19.40 2.99
CA PRO A 201 -9.07 20.14 1.83
C PRO A 201 -10.36 19.53 1.27
N SER A 202 -11.31 20.39 0.91
CA SER A 202 -12.63 20.01 0.42
C SER A 202 -12.73 20.21 -1.09
N ILE A 203 -12.79 19.11 -1.85
CA ILE A 203 -13.01 19.11 -3.29
C ILE A 203 -14.50 18.97 -3.56
N CYS A 204 -15.05 19.93 -4.32
CA CYS A 204 -16.45 19.95 -4.71
C CYS A 204 -16.66 19.31 -6.08
N LEU A 205 -17.61 18.39 -6.18
CA LEU A 205 -18.04 17.78 -7.43
C LEU A 205 -19.30 18.47 -7.95
N TYR A 206 -19.20 19.03 -9.15
CA TYR A 206 -20.32 19.64 -9.85
C TYR A 206 -20.80 18.70 -10.96
N PHE A 207 -22.07 18.34 -10.91
CA PHE A 207 -22.70 17.54 -11.96
C PHE A 207 -22.64 18.29 -13.29
N ASN A 208 -22.10 17.63 -14.32
CA ASN A 208 -22.25 18.10 -15.69
C ASN A 208 -23.50 17.41 -16.24
N ASP A 209 -24.41 18.17 -16.84
CA ASP A 209 -25.59 17.63 -17.51
C ASP A 209 -25.16 16.99 -18.84
N ASP A 210 -24.51 15.83 -18.73
CA ASP A 210 -24.16 14.99 -19.86
C ASP A 210 -25.18 13.85 -19.98
N LEU A 211 -25.58 13.56 -21.21
CA LEU A 211 -26.52 12.47 -21.53
C LEU A 211 -25.83 11.10 -21.43
N THR A 212 -24.90 10.93 -20.49
CA THR A 212 -24.20 9.66 -20.28
C THR A 212 -25.12 8.72 -19.49
N GLU A 213 -26.01 8.05 -20.22
CA GLU A 213 -26.77 6.91 -19.70
C GLU A 213 -25.88 5.65 -19.71
N LEU A 214 -25.77 5.03 -18.53
CA LEU A 214 -25.20 3.69 -18.22
C LEU A 214 -23.67 3.57 -18.12
#